data_AF-A0A2R6JNN2-F1
#
_entry.id   AF-A0A2R6JNN2-F1
#
_cell.length_a   1.000
_cell.length_b   1.000
_cell.length_c   1.000
_cell.angle_alpha   90.00
_cell.angle_beta   90.00
_cell.angle_gamma   90.00
#
_symmetry.space_group_name_H-M   'P 1'
#
loop_
_entity.id
_entity.type
_entity.pdbx_description
1 polymer ?
#
loop_
_entity_poly.entity_id
_entity_poly.type
_entity_poly.pdbx_seq_one_letter_code
_entity_poly.pdbx_strand_id
1 'polypeptide(L)'
;MIRGLPDRPLSAGETLRLSHEREDLLVIPATPNSIVGDDGAFGDIGNVLVFTANIVASLAYTDGDGWTVVAKATDPSAFEDVLDSLIEFRGDSLADEDRDEIVETIAEAYETFTNRTLR
;
A
#
# COMPACT_ATOMS: atom_id res chain seq x y z
N MET A 1 11.34 -9.46 3.62
CA MET A 1 11.68 -8.05 3.37
C MET A 1 11.76 -7.81 1.88
N ILE A 2 10.96 -6.87 1.38
CA ILE A 2 11.10 -6.36 0.00
C ILE A 2 12.43 -5.60 -0.03
N ARG A 3 13.41 -6.11 -0.78
CA ARG A 3 14.69 -5.39 -0.94
C ARG A 3 14.41 -4.08 -1.68
N GLY A 4 14.79 -2.96 -1.07
CA GLY A 4 14.80 -1.64 -1.72
C GLY A 4 13.87 -0.57 -1.12
N LEU A 5 13.15 -0.85 -0.03
CA LEU A 5 12.50 0.24 0.71
C LEU A 5 13.54 0.97 1.58
N PRO A 6 13.51 2.32 1.64
CA PRO A 6 14.38 3.08 2.52
C PRO A 6 13.99 2.85 3.98
N ASP A 7 14.91 3.06 4.90
CA ASP A 7 14.68 2.99 6.36
C ASP A 7 13.99 4.27 6.86
N ARG A 8 12.87 4.60 6.20
CA ARG A 8 11.95 5.71 6.49
C ARG A 8 10.65 5.51 5.70
N PRO A 9 9.57 6.22 6.03
CA PRO A 9 8.40 6.30 5.17
C PRO A 9 8.73 6.78 3.75
N LEU A 10 7.88 6.39 2.81
CA LEU A 10 8.02 6.81 1.41
C LEU A 10 7.38 8.19 1.20
N SER A 11 7.96 9.01 0.34
CA SER A 11 7.21 10.13 -0.22
C SER A 11 6.23 9.66 -1.29
N ALA A 12 5.21 10.46 -1.58
CA ALA A 12 4.27 10.19 -2.68
C ALA A 12 4.98 9.98 -4.04
N GLY A 13 6.01 10.79 -4.31
CA GLY A 13 6.82 10.66 -5.52
C GLY A 13 7.62 9.35 -5.58
N GLU A 14 8.14 8.87 -4.45
CA GLU A 14 8.87 7.60 -4.37
C GLU A 14 7.95 6.40 -4.57
N THR A 15 6.75 6.44 -4.01
CA THR A 15 5.74 5.39 -4.18
C THR A 15 5.34 5.24 -5.65
N LEU A 16 5.05 6.35 -6.33
CA LEU A 16 4.77 6.36 -7.77
C LEU A 16 5.95 5.84 -8.58
N ARG A 17 7.17 6.30 -8.25
CA ARG A 17 8.39 5.91 -8.95
C ARG A 17 8.65 4.40 -8.83
N LEU A 18 8.48 3.81 -7.65
CA LEU A 18 8.66 2.37 -7.43
C LEU A 18 7.70 1.52 -8.29
N SER A 19 6.46 1.97 -8.45
CA SER A 19 5.45 1.32 -9.29
C SER A 19 5.69 1.51 -10.79
N HIS A 20 6.33 2.60 -11.19
CA HIS A 20 6.66 2.84 -12.60
C HIS A 20 7.94 2.12 -13.04
N GLU A 21 8.99 2.12 -12.21
CA GLU A 21 10.30 1.56 -12.54
C GLU A 21 10.34 0.03 -12.57
N ARG A 22 9.43 -0.64 -11.86
CA ARG A 22 9.33 -2.10 -11.83
C ARG A 22 8.03 -2.58 -12.45
N GLU A 23 8.13 -3.38 -13.50
CA GLU A 23 6.97 -3.88 -14.22
C GLU A 23 6.27 -5.01 -13.45
N ASP A 24 7.00 -5.70 -12.56
CA ASP A 24 6.54 -6.83 -11.76
C ASP A 24 6.07 -6.45 -10.34
N LEU A 25 6.06 -5.14 -10.03
CA LEU A 25 5.77 -4.63 -8.69
C LEU A 25 4.89 -3.38 -8.76
N LEU A 26 3.82 -3.37 -7.98
CA LEU A 26 2.99 -2.21 -7.75
C LEU A 26 2.99 -1.87 -6.25
N VAL A 27 3.27 -0.63 -5.90
CA VAL A 27 3.28 -0.09 -4.55
C VAL A 27 2.27 1.05 -4.47
N ILE A 28 1.29 0.94 -3.56
CA ILE A 28 0.19 1.89 -3.42
C ILE A 28 0.10 2.33 -1.96
N PRO A 29 -0.14 3.62 -1.65
CA PRO A 29 -0.47 4.03 -0.29
C PRO A 29 -1.75 3.32 0.17
N ALA A 30 -1.73 2.73 1.35
CA ALA A 30 -2.85 1.88 1.79
C ALA A 30 -4.00 2.67 2.44
N THR A 31 -3.75 3.88 2.93
CA THR A 31 -4.78 4.70 3.61
C THR A 31 -4.61 6.19 3.30
N PRO A 32 -5.68 7.02 3.40
CA PRO A 32 -5.64 8.45 3.21
C PRO A 32 -4.68 9.14 4.19
N ASN A 33 -4.65 8.68 5.44
CA ASN A 33 -3.71 9.16 6.47
C ASN A 33 -2.24 8.91 6.10
N SER A 34 -1.98 8.00 5.17
CA SER A 34 -0.63 7.78 4.64
C SER A 34 -0.25 8.81 3.58
N ILE A 35 -1.24 9.45 2.94
CA ILE A 35 -1.04 10.47 1.89
C ILE A 35 -1.11 11.87 2.49
N VAL A 36 -1.98 12.08 3.47
CA VAL A 36 -2.23 13.37 4.12
C VAL A 36 -1.91 13.21 5.60
N GLY A 37 -0.92 13.95 6.08
CA GLY A 37 -0.57 13.99 7.50
C GLY A 37 -1.63 14.73 8.33
N ASP A 38 -1.51 14.62 9.66
CA ASP A 38 -2.44 15.25 10.62
C ASP A 38 -2.61 16.77 10.45
N ASP A 39 -1.65 17.44 9.80
CA ASP A 39 -1.65 18.88 9.55
C ASP A 39 -2.19 19.27 8.15
N GLY A 40 -2.68 18.30 7.37
CA GLY A 40 -3.18 18.52 6.01
C GLY A 40 -2.08 18.69 4.96
N ALA A 41 -0.80 18.56 5.34
CA ALA A 41 0.30 18.48 4.38
C ALA A 41 0.35 17.07 3.76
N PHE A 42 0.98 16.94 2.59
CA PHE A 42 1.31 15.62 2.06
C PHE A 42 2.21 14.90 3.05
N GLY A 43 1.66 13.85 3.65
CA GLY A 43 2.29 13.06 4.68
C GLY A 43 3.30 12.09 4.09
N ASP A 44 4.20 11.67 4.97
CA ASP A 44 5.08 10.55 4.75
C ASP A 44 4.25 9.24 4.72
N ILE A 45 4.35 8.47 3.63
CA ILE A 45 3.59 7.23 3.43
C ILE A 45 4.23 6.13 4.26
N GLY A 46 3.64 5.91 5.44
CA GLY A 46 4.01 4.85 6.36
C GLY A 46 3.23 3.55 6.19
N ASN A 47 2.19 3.51 5.35
CA ASN A 47 1.42 2.31 5.08
C ASN A 47 1.29 2.09 3.58
N VAL A 48 1.70 0.91 3.12
CA VAL A 48 1.64 0.57 1.70
C VAL A 48 1.08 -0.82 1.47
N LEU A 49 0.37 -0.98 0.37
CA LEU A 49 0.10 -2.26 -0.26
C LEU A 49 1.12 -2.50 -1.35
N VAL A 50 1.63 -3.73 -1.40
CA VAL A 50 2.59 -4.18 -2.41
C VAL A 50 2.02 -5.37 -3.12
N PHE A 51 1.82 -5.21 -4.42
CA PHE A 51 1.33 -6.21 -5.34
C PHE A 51 2.45 -6.73 -6.22
N THR A 52 2.42 -8.02 -6.48
CA THR A 52 3.11 -8.66 -7.61
C THR A 52 2.09 -9.54 -8.33
N ALA A 53 2.51 -10.22 -9.40
CA ALA A 53 1.63 -11.14 -10.13
C ALA A 53 0.99 -12.26 -9.26
N ASN A 54 1.58 -12.59 -8.11
CA ASN A 54 1.15 -13.74 -7.30
C ASN A 54 0.92 -13.43 -5.81
N ILE A 55 1.20 -12.22 -5.36
CA ILE A 55 1.04 -11.86 -3.94
C ILE A 55 0.54 -10.44 -3.80
N VAL A 56 -0.19 -10.21 -2.70
CA VAL A 56 -0.40 -8.89 -2.12
C VAL A 56 0.08 -8.91 -0.67
N ALA A 57 0.76 -7.85 -0.24
CA ALA A 57 1.21 -7.70 1.12
C ALA A 57 1.00 -6.26 1.61
N SER A 58 0.59 -6.11 2.86
CA SER A 58 0.56 -4.82 3.54
C SER A 58 1.83 -4.63 4.35
N LEU A 59 2.39 -3.43 4.28
CA LEU A 59 3.53 -3.02 5.08
C LEU A 59 3.23 -1.75 5.86
N ALA A 60 3.68 -1.75 7.11
CA ALA A 60 3.64 -0.60 8.00
C ALA A 60 5.08 -0.23 8.39
N TYR A 61 5.42 1.04 8.26
CA TYR A 61 6.64 1.61 8.84
C TYR A 61 6.38 2.04 10.29
N THR A 62 7.26 1.64 11.20
CA THR A 62 7.34 2.16 12.57
C THR A 62 8.76 2.64 12.84
N ASP A 63 8.93 3.72 13.61
CA ASP A 63 10.27 4.24 13.93
C ASP A 63 11.15 3.25 14.72
N GLY A 64 10.52 2.26 15.37
CA GLY A 64 11.22 1.23 16.15
C GLY A 64 11.68 0.02 15.34
N ASP A 65 10.84 -0.45 14.41
CA ASP A 65 11.06 -1.72 13.70
C ASP A 65 11.28 -1.54 12.17
N GLY A 66 11.17 -0.31 11.69
CA GLY A 66 11.20 0.02 10.27
C GLY A 66 9.99 -0.59 9.53
N TRP A 67 10.21 -1.02 8.29
CA TRP A 67 9.17 -1.66 7.48
C TRP A 67 8.85 -3.08 7.93
N THR A 68 7.64 -3.26 8.45
CA THR A 68 7.10 -4.54 8.90
C THR A 68 6.00 -5.02 7.97
N VAL A 69 6.00 -6.31 7.63
CA VAL A 69 4.90 -6.94 6.89
C VAL A 69 3.79 -7.25 7.89
N VAL A 70 2.61 -6.66 7.69
CA VAL A 70 1.46 -6.84 8.59
C VAL A 70 0.65 -8.04 8.15
N ALA A 71 0.24 -8.08 6.89
CA ALA A 71 -0.45 -9.21 6.29
C ALA A 71 0.07 -9.52 4.89
N LYS A 72 -0.16 -10.76 4.45
CA LYS A 72 0.23 -11.22 3.12
C LYS A 72 -0.73 -12.30 2.64
N ALA A 73 -1.17 -12.19 1.40
CA ALA A 73 -1.91 -13.21 0.68
C ALA A 73 -1.13 -13.67 -0.56
N THR A 74 -1.34 -14.94 -0.95
CA THR A 74 -0.82 -15.54 -2.20
C THR A 74 -1.82 -15.40 -3.36
N ASP A 75 -2.87 -14.63 -3.16
CA ASP A 75 -3.83 -14.24 -4.17
C ASP A 75 -3.96 -12.72 -4.09
N PRO A 76 -3.50 -11.97 -5.10
CA PRO A 76 -3.60 -10.51 -5.11
C PRO A 76 -5.04 -9.99 -5.03
N SER A 77 -6.05 -10.79 -5.40
CA SER A 77 -7.45 -10.40 -5.28
C SER A 77 -7.93 -10.31 -3.82
N ALA A 78 -7.22 -10.94 -2.88
CA ALA A 78 -7.48 -10.86 -1.45
C ALA A 78 -6.89 -9.59 -0.80
N PHE A 79 -6.76 -8.49 -1.55
CA PHE A 79 -6.14 -7.26 -1.05
C PHE A 79 -6.98 -6.56 0.02
N GLU A 80 -8.31 -6.69 -0.04
CA GLU A 80 -9.21 -6.13 0.97
C GLU A 80 -8.92 -6.71 2.36
N ASP A 81 -8.79 -8.03 2.48
CA ASP A 81 -8.44 -8.69 3.75
C ASP A 81 -7.06 -8.23 4.28
N VAL A 82 -6.12 -8.00 3.36
CA VAL A 82 -4.76 -7.54 3.67
C VAL A 82 -4.75 -6.07 4.11
N LEU A 83 -5.64 -5.26 3.53
CA LEU A 83 -5.87 -3.86 3.91
C LEU A 83 -6.54 -3.78 5.28
N ASP A 84 -7.58 -4.57 5.53
CA ASP A 84 -8.27 -4.60 6.82
C ASP A 84 -7.32 -4.97 7.96
N SER A 85 -6.44 -5.96 7.72
CA SER A 85 -5.39 -6.33 8.67
C SER A 85 -4.42 -5.18 9.00
N LEU A 86 -4.15 -4.31 8.02
CA LEU A 86 -3.28 -3.14 8.20
C LEU A 86 -3.96 -2.03 9.00
N ILE A 87 -5.23 -1.78 8.72
CA ILE A 87 -6.07 -0.83 9.45
C ILE A 87 -6.18 -1.26 10.91
N GLU A 88 -6.48 -2.54 11.16
CA GLU A 88 -6.55 -3.12 12.51
C GLU A 88 -5.20 -2.99 13.23
N PHE A 89 -4.08 -3.25 12.55
CA PHE A 89 -2.74 -3.11 13.12
C PHE A 89 -2.43 -1.68 13.58
N ARG A 90 -2.90 -0.66 12.84
CA ARG A 90 -2.74 0.75 13.23
C ARG A 90 -3.68 1.16 14.35
N GLY A 91 -4.70 0.36 14.65
CA GLY A 91 -5.79 0.73 15.54
C GLY A 91 -6.64 1.85 14.96
N ASP A 92 -6.57 2.05 13.63
CA ASP A 92 -7.37 3.04 12.93
C ASP A 92 -8.79 2.50 12.70
N SER A 93 -9.77 3.40 12.70
CA SER A 93 -11.11 3.12 12.22
C SER A 93 -11.37 4.07 11.06
N LEU A 94 -11.54 3.52 9.86
CA LEU A 94 -12.01 4.27 8.71
C LEU A 94 -13.54 4.26 8.70
N ALA A 95 -14.16 5.34 8.20
CA ALA A 95 -15.57 5.28 7.87
C ALA A 95 -15.78 4.32 6.68
N ASP A 96 -16.92 3.64 6.62
CA ASP A 96 -17.21 2.69 5.53
C ASP A 96 -17.11 3.36 4.15
N GLU A 97 -17.58 4.61 4.03
CA GLU A 97 -17.50 5.40 2.79
C GLU A 97 -16.04 5.67 2.36
N ASP A 98 -15.17 6.03 3.30
CA ASP A 98 -13.74 6.25 3.02
C ASP A 98 -13.06 4.92 2.64
N ARG A 99 -13.44 3.82 3.30
CA ARG A 99 -12.91 2.48 3.00
C ARG A 99 -13.28 2.07 1.57
N ASP A 100 -14.53 2.24 1.17
CA ASP A 100 -15.00 1.85 -0.15
C ASP A 100 -14.28 2.64 -1.26
N GLU A 101 -14.06 3.95 -1.06
CA GLU A 101 -13.28 4.78 -2.01
C GLU A 101 -11.82 4.30 -2.14
N ILE A 102 -11.19 3.92 -1.03
CA ILE A 102 -9.83 3.37 -1.02
C ILE A 102 -9.79 2.04 -1.77
N VAL A 103 -10.75 1.15 -1.50
CA VAL A 103 -10.84 -0.16 -2.14
C VAL A 103 -11.03 -0.01 -3.65
N GLU A 104 -11.92 0.88 -4.09
CA GLU A 104 -12.12 1.19 -5.52
C GLU A 104 -10.83 1.68 -6.17
N THR A 105 -10.16 2.66 -5.54
CA THR A 105 -8.90 3.21 -6.05
C THR A 105 -7.80 2.14 -6.18
N ILE A 106 -7.68 1.25 -5.20
CA ILE A 106 -6.70 0.16 -5.22
C ILE A 106 -7.04 -0.87 -6.30
N ALA A 107 -8.33 -1.21 -6.46
CA ALA A 107 -8.80 -2.14 -7.48
C ALA A 107 -8.46 -1.61 -8.89
N GLU A 108 -8.77 -0.34 -9.18
CA GLU A 108 -8.46 0.29 -10.47
C GLU A 108 -6.95 0.29 -10.76
N ALA A 109 -6.13 0.60 -9.75
CA ALA A 109 -4.68 0.58 -9.87
C ALA A 109 -4.14 -0.84 -10.13
N TYR A 110 -4.70 -1.85 -9.45
CA TYR A 110 -4.34 -3.25 -9.64
C TYR A 110 -4.77 -3.78 -11.01
N GLU A 111 -5.96 -3.43 -11.49
CA GLU A 111 -6.41 -3.79 -12.85
C GLU A 111 -5.49 -3.18 -13.91
N THR A 112 -5.10 -1.92 -13.73
CA THR A 112 -4.15 -1.23 -14.63
C THR A 112 -2.79 -1.92 -14.64
N PHE A 113 -2.28 -2.31 -13.48
CA PHE A 113 -1.03 -3.05 -13.34
C PHE A 113 -1.10 -4.43 -14.01
N THR A 114 -2.16 -5.19 -13.76
CA THR A 114 -2.37 -6.52 -14.34
C THR A 114 -2.42 -6.42 -15.87
N ASN A 115 -3.15 -5.45 -16.41
CA ASN A 115 -3.22 -5.19 -17.86
C ASN A 115 -1.87 -4.81 -18.48
N ARG A 116 -0.97 -4.15 -17.72
CA ARG A 116 0.40 -3.87 -18.17
C ARG A 116 1.25 -5.14 -18.20
N THR A 117 1.16 -5.99 -17.18
CA THR A 117 2.00 -7.21 -17.06
C THR A 117 1.63 -8.35 -18.01
N LEU A 118 0.39 -8.37 -18.50
CA LEU A 118 -0.11 -9.41 -19.41
C LEU A 118 0.12 -9.12 -20.91
N ARG A 119 0.73 -7.98 -21.26
CA ARG A 119 1.11 -7.62 -22.64
C ARG A 119 2.53 -8.07 -22.99
#